data_AF-A0A9D0VJA2-F1
#
_entry.id   AF-A0A9D0VJA2-F1
#
_cell.length_a   1.000
_cell.length_b   1.000
_cell.length_c   1.000
_cell.angle_alpha   90.00
_cell.angle_beta   90.00
_cell.angle_gamma   90.00
#
_symmetry.space_group_name_H-M   'P 1'
#
loop_
_entity.id
_entity.type
_entity.pdbx_description
1 polymer ?
#
loop_
_entity_poly.entity_id
_entity_poly.type
_entity_poly.pdbx_seq_one_letter_code
_entity_poly.pdbx_strand_id
1 'polypeptide(L)'
;MPHGESMMGPEMALPDIQPPSGRGEFLHLPVESIIIEDETFRFRATIRVGTLKESIRRHGQQVPVILRHHRACCTKYQIISGFRRITAIRELGLPTVAAVIRSDLDNDDDAFAASVLENCQRRTYSDLDRALITKAYEEKGRTTEEIAKLLGLRPRQIRNIKAILTLPVVVQEAIDDETKPFSATHGLLIRQMSSRYPDLDYELWVSRTVDEELSISKLKRAINKHHKRELPSFDSIFVPDNTDPGTKCFHLRSVVLNLEEMSLLERQALSRELSLLLDSLSSLG
;
A
#
# COMPACT_ATOMS: atom_id res chain seq x y z
N MET A 1 -13.71 61.48 9.96
CA MET A 1 -13.39 60.31 10.79
C MET A 1 -13.92 59.07 10.07
N PRO A 2 -13.10 58.04 9.89
CA PRO A 2 -12.91 57.42 8.58
C PRO A 2 -13.93 56.32 8.25
N HIS A 3 -14.23 56.22 6.96
CA HIS A 3 -14.95 55.11 6.34
C HIS A 3 -14.05 53.88 6.32
N GLY A 4 -14.63 52.73 6.68
CA GLY A 4 -13.96 51.44 6.62
C GLY A 4 -13.63 51.04 5.19
N GLU A 5 -12.35 50.95 4.88
CA GLU A 5 -11.85 50.24 3.71
C GLU A 5 -12.03 48.74 3.93
N SER A 6 -12.96 48.18 3.15
CA SER A 6 -13.13 46.74 3.01
C SER A 6 -11.87 46.16 2.36
N MET A 7 -11.10 45.41 3.13
CA MET A 7 -9.98 44.60 2.65
C MET A 7 -10.51 43.50 1.71
N MET A 8 -10.59 43.79 0.41
CA MET A 8 -10.62 42.74 -0.61
C MET A 8 -9.29 42.00 -0.53
N GLY A 9 -9.34 40.75 -0.08
CA GLY A 9 -8.19 39.83 -0.14
C GLY A 9 -7.69 39.68 -1.58
N PRO A 10 -6.41 39.31 -1.78
CA PRO A 10 -5.81 39.29 -3.11
C PRO A 10 -6.59 38.32 -4.00
N GLU A 11 -7.10 38.85 -5.12
CA GLU A 11 -7.66 38.10 -6.22
C GLU A 11 -6.54 37.19 -6.76
N MET A 12 -6.56 35.94 -6.31
CA MET A 12 -5.57 34.93 -6.67
C MET A 12 -5.78 34.59 -8.14
N ALA A 13 -4.98 35.20 -9.01
CA ALA A 13 -4.99 34.96 -10.45
C ALA A 13 -5.02 33.45 -10.73
N LEU A 14 -6.02 33.01 -11.50
CA LEU A 14 -6.16 31.62 -11.89
C LEU A 14 -4.90 31.22 -12.67
N PRO A 15 -4.18 30.15 -12.25
CA PRO A 15 -3.00 29.71 -12.97
C PRO A 15 -3.35 29.36 -14.42
N ASP A 16 -2.41 29.59 -15.34
CA ASP A 16 -2.54 29.23 -16.75
C ASP A 16 -2.48 27.70 -16.89
N ILE A 17 -3.64 27.05 -16.72
CA ILE A 17 -3.79 25.61 -16.79
C ILE A 17 -3.89 25.22 -18.25
N GLN A 18 -2.82 24.64 -18.80
CA GLN A 18 -2.86 24.13 -20.17
C GLN A 18 -3.92 23.01 -20.28
N PRO A 19 -4.88 23.11 -21.21
CA PRO A 19 -5.85 22.05 -21.44
C PRO A 19 -5.08 20.79 -21.85
N PRO A 20 -5.43 19.60 -21.32
CA PRO A 20 -4.84 18.37 -21.82
C PRO A 20 -5.12 18.27 -23.32
N SER A 21 -4.09 17.91 -24.08
CA SER A 21 -4.22 17.64 -25.50
C SER A 21 -5.24 16.52 -25.75
N GLY A 22 -6.44 16.90 -26.20
CA GLY A 22 -7.41 16.01 -26.83
C GLY A 22 -8.67 15.70 -26.03
N ARG A 23 -9.80 16.19 -26.57
CA ARG A 23 -11.22 15.93 -26.26
C ARG A 23 -11.75 16.62 -25.00
N GLY A 24 -12.78 17.44 -25.19
CA GLY A 24 -13.56 18.10 -24.14
C GLY A 24 -13.44 19.62 -24.10
N GLU A 25 -14.39 20.25 -23.40
CA GLU A 25 -14.44 21.69 -23.17
C GLU A 25 -13.77 22.04 -21.83
N PHE A 26 -12.80 22.94 -21.83
CA PHE A 26 -12.13 23.39 -20.61
C PHE A 26 -12.87 24.56 -19.98
N LEU A 27 -13.28 24.43 -18.71
CA LEU A 27 -14.05 25.44 -17.98
C LEU A 27 -13.63 25.53 -16.52
N HIS A 28 -13.80 26.72 -15.94
CA HIS A 28 -13.79 26.92 -14.49
C HIS A 28 -15.23 26.87 -13.99
N LEU A 29 -15.53 25.86 -13.17
CA LEU A 29 -16.89 25.59 -12.70
C LEU A 29 -17.00 25.90 -11.21
N PRO A 30 -18.14 26.47 -10.74
CA PRO A 30 -18.42 26.56 -9.32
C PRO A 30 -18.39 25.18 -8.67
N VAL A 31 -17.76 25.03 -7.49
CA VAL A 31 -17.68 23.73 -6.80
C VAL A 31 -19.05 23.11 -6.59
N GLU A 32 -20.07 23.94 -6.33
CA GLU A 32 -21.44 23.53 -6.05
C GLU A 32 -22.15 22.96 -7.29
N SER A 33 -21.63 23.21 -8.49
CA SER A 33 -22.15 22.63 -9.73
C SER A 33 -21.75 21.15 -9.90
N ILE A 34 -20.82 20.65 -9.09
CA ILE A 34 -20.29 19.29 -9.16
C ILE A 34 -20.93 18.43 -8.08
N ILE A 35 -21.48 17.28 -8.45
CA ILE A 35 -22.05 16.31 -7.51
C ILE A 35 -20.92 15.40 -7.02
N ILE A 36 -20.49 15.59 -5.77
CA ILE A 36 -19.36 14.87 -5.17
C ILE A 36 -19.82 13.56 -4.54
N GLU A 37 -21.09 13.50 -4.14
CA GLU A 37 -21.78 12.36 -3.54
C GLU A 37 -22.04 11.25 -4.58
N ASP A 38 -21.86 11.54 -5.86
CA ASP A 38 -21.88 10.54 -6.92
C ASP A 38 -20.54 9.81 -6.96
N GLU A 39 -20.56 8.57 -6.46
CA GLU A 39 -19.37 7.74 -6.28
C GLU A 39 -19.18 6.72 -7.41
N THR A 40 -19.94 6.81 -8.51
CA THR A 40 -19.94 5.81 -9.60
C THR A 40 -18.53 5.51 -10.13
N PHE A 41 -17.68 6.54 -10.24
CA PHE A 41 -16.30 6.42 -10.74
C PHE A 41 -15.25 6.47 -9.62
N ARG A 42 -15.67 6.37 -8.35
CA ARG A 42 -14.78 6.45 -7.20
C ARG A 42 -14.34 5.05 -6.75
N PHE A 43 -13.06 4.76 -6.96
CA PHE A 43 -12.47 3.48 -6.57
C PHE A 43 -12.21 3.36 -5.06
N ARG A 44 -11.90 4.47 -4.39
CA ARG A 44 -11.60 4.50 -2.95
C ARG A 44 -12.86 4.78 -2.14
N ALA A 45 -13.05 4.04 -1.04
CA ALA A 45 -14.08 4.38 -0.05
C ALA A 45 -13.74 5.68 0.70
N THR A 46 -12.45 5.89 1.02
CA THR A 46 -11.98 7.09 1.72
C THR A 46 -11.08 7.92 0.83
N ILE A 47 -11.35 9.21 0.73
CA ILE A 47 -10.54 10.16 -0.05
C ILE A 47 -9.52 10.81 0.90
N ARG A 48 -8.24 10.54 0.68
CA ARG A 48 -7.14 11.22 1.39
C ARG A 48 -6.61 12.37 0.54
N VAL A 49 -6.70 13.59 1.06
CA VAL A 49 -6.22 14.81 0.37
C VAL A 49 -4.80 15.20 0.76
N GLY A 50 -4.31 14.78 1.93
CA GLY A 50 -2.91 14.84 2.36
C GLY A 50 -2.12 16.07 1.87
N THR A 51 -0.97 15.80 1.25
CA THR A 51 -0.06 16.81 0.67
C THR A 51 -0.64 17.54 -0.55
N LEU A 52 -1.62 16.94 -1.26
CA LEU A 52 -2.27 17.55 -2.42
C LEU A 52 -3.02 18.83 -2.02
N LYS A 53 -3.69 18.82 -0.87
CA LYS A 53 -4.36 20.01 -0.32
C LYS A 53 -3.38 21.17 -0.15
N GLU A 54 -2.22 20.92 0.44
CA GLU A 54 -1.20 21.95 0.63
C GLU A 54 -0.51 22.38 -0.66
N SER A 55 -0.40 21.49 -1.63
CA SER A 55 0.07 21.84 -2.97
C SER A 55 -0.92 22.79 -3.67
N ILE A 56 -2.22 22.46 -3.64
CA ILE A 56 -3.29 23.29 -4.22
C ILE A 56 -3.36 24.64 -3.51
N ARG A 57 -3.22 24.68 -2.19
CA ARG A 57 -3.21 25.95 -1.44
C ARG A 57 -2.05 26.86 -1.86
N ARG A 58 -0.86 26.31 -2.12
CA ARG A 58 0.35 27.09 -2.46
C ARG A 58 0.44 27.47 -3.93
N HIS A 59 0.01 26.58 -4.82
CA HIS A 59 0.26 26.70 -6.25
C HIS A 59 -1.05 26.77 -7.07
N GLY A 60 -2.21 26.71 -6.44
CA GLY A 60 -3.48 26.57 -7.12
C GLY A 60 -3.66 25.19 -7.76
N GLN A 61 -4.77 25.02 -8.46
CA GLN A 61 -5.04 23.82 -9.23
C GLN A 61 -4.17 23.79 -10.49
N GLN A 62 -3.24 22.84 -10.56
CA GLN A 62 -2.32 22.69 -11.70
C GLN A 62 -2.85 21.75 -12.79
N VAL A 63 -3.73 20.82 -12.42
CA VAL A 63 -4.24 19.77 -13.32
C VAL A 63 -5.77 19.79 -13.28
N PRO A 64 -6.47 19.89 -14.43
CA PRO A 64 -7.91 19.90 -14.42
C PRO A 64 -8.50 18.56 -13.98
N VAL A 65 -9.72 18.62 -13.44
CA VAL A 65 -10.55 17.43 -13.20
C VAL A 65 -11.30 17.06 -14.48
N ILE A 66 -11.87 15.87 -14.55
CA ILE A 66 -12.56 15.41 -15.75
C ILE A 66 -13.97 15.06 -15.35
N LEU A 67 -14.91 15.72 -16.02
CA LEU A 67 -16.33 15.67 -15.69
C LEU A 67 -17.13 15.34 -16.95
N ARG A 68 -18.38 14.93 -16.73
CA ARG A 68 -19.43 14.95 -17.75
C ARG A 68 -20.69 15.56 -17.16
N HIS A 69 -21.67 15.89 -18.01
CA HIS A 69 -22.99 16.28 -17.52
C HIS A 69 -23.62 15.14 -16.71
N HIS A 70 -24.28 15.50 -15.61
CA HIS A 70 -24.96 14.52 -14.78
C HIS A 70 -26.23 14.04 -15.47
N ARG A 71 -26.41 12.72 -15.57
CA ARG A 71 -27.52 12.09 -16.32
C ARG A 71 -28.90 12.56 -15.86
N ALA A 72 -29.11 12.73 -14.56
CA ALA A 72 -30.40 13.13 -14.00
C ALA A 72 -30.56 14.65 -13.81
N CYS A 73 -29.50 15.44 -13.96
CA CYS A 73 -29.54 16.89 -13.70
C CYS A 73 -28.56 17.61 -14.64
N CYS A 74 -29.04 18.07 -15.78
CA CYS A 74 -28.20 18.62 -16.85
C CYS A 74 -27.40 19.88 -16.46
N THR A 75 -27.82 20.59 -15.41
CA THR A 75 -27.13 21.77 -14.86
C THR A 75 -26.01 21.41 -13.87
N LYS A 76 -25.84 20.12 -13.57
CA LYS A 76 -24.81 19.60 -12.68
C LYS A 76 -23.84 18.70 -13.43
N TYR A 77 -22.68 18.51 -12.81
CA TYR A 77 -21.60 17.69 -13.36
C TYR A 77 -21.33 16.47 -12.48
N GLN A 78 -21.07 15.34 -13.14
CA GLN A 78 -20.62 14.11 -12.52
C GLN A 78 -19.10 13.98 -12.67
N ILE A 79 -18.45 13.52 -11.61
CA ILE A 79 -17.00 13.34 -11.57
C ILE A 79 -16.62 12.04 -12.27
N ILE A 80 -15.83 12.12 -13.35
CA ILE A 80 -15.18 10.96 -13.97
C ILE A 80 -13.82 10.72 -13.32
N SER A 81 -13.05 11.79 -13.10
CA SER A 81 -11.71 11.74 -12.50
C SER A 81 -11.40 13.01 -11.72
N GLY A 82 -10.59 12.87 -10.67
CA GLY A 82 -10.13 13.99 -9.86
C GLY A 82 -10.81 14.13 -8.48
N PHE A 83 -11.42 13.07 -7.95
CA PHE A 83 -12.07 13.06 -6.63
C PHE A 83 -11.21 13.67 -5.51
N ARG A 84 -9.92 13.27 -5.40
CA ARG A 84 -8.97 13.84 -4.40
C ARG A 84 -8.82 15.35 -4.56
N ARG A 85 -8.80 15.84 -5.80
CA ARG A 85 -8.59 17.26 -6.11
C ARG A 85 -9.82 18.10 -5.79
N ILE A 86 -11.01 17.62 -6.19
CA ILE A 86 -12.27 18.31 -5.89
C ILE A 86 -12.50 18.34 -4.37
N THR A 87 -12.21 17.24 -3.69
CA THR A 87 -12.29 17.17 -2.22
C THR A 87 -11.33 18.17 -1.57
N ALA A 88 -10.07 18.24 -2.03
CA ALA A 88 -9.09 19.20 -1.52
C ALA A 88 -9.52 20.66 -1.76
N ILE A 89 -10.03 20.98 -2.96
CA ILE A 89 -10.54 22.33 -3.31
C ILE A 89 -11.72 22.70 -2.41
N ARG A 90 -12.68 21.77 -2.22
CA ARG A 90 -13.83 21.97 -1.33
C ARG A 90 -13.39 22.21 0.12
N GLU A 91 -12.46 21.40 0.63
CA GLU A 91 -11.93 21.56 1.97
C GLU A 91 -11.11 22.85 2.19
N LEU A 92 -10.57 23.42 1.11
CA LEU A 92 -9.90 24.72 1.14
C LEU A 92 -10.88 25.90 1.02
N GLY A 93 -12.15 25.64 0.73
CA GLY A 93 -13.16 26.68 0.52
C GLY A 93 -12.94 27.47 -0.77
N LEU A 94 -12.25 26.90 -1.77
CA LEU A 94 -12.05 27.56 -3.06
C LEU A 94 -13.35 27.54 -3.87
N PRO A 95 -13.73 28.64 -4.54
CA PRO A 95 -15.05 28.77 -5.18
C PRO A 95 -15.17 27.99 -6.50
N THR A 96 -14.06 27.75 -7.19
CA THR A 96 -14.07 27.20 -8.55
C THR A 96 -13.08 26.05 -8.73
N VAL A 97 -13.42 25.13 -9.63
CA VAL A 97 -12.58 24.01 -10.07
C VAL A 97 -12.32 24.15 -11.56
N ALA A 98 -11.06 24.05 -11.97
CA ALA A 98 -10.71 23.87 -13.37
C ALA A 98 -11.03 22.44 -13.83
N ALA A 99 -11.83 22.32 -14.87
CA ALA A 99 -12.37 21.06 -15.35
C ALA A 99 -12.32 20.94 -16.86
N VAL A 100 -12.24 19.70 -17.34
CA VAL A 100 -12.50 19.33 -18.73
C VAL A 100 -13.81 18.57 -18.78
N ILE A 101 -14.78 19.07 -19.53
CA ILE A 101 -16.09 18.46 -19.73
C ILE A 101 -16.02 17.56 -20.97
N ARG A 102 -16.32 16.28 -20.78
CA ARG A 102 -16.31 15.25 -21.80
C ARG A 102 -17.73 14.83 -22.14
N SER A 103 -18.29 15.42 -23.19
CA SER A 103 -19.60 15.05 -23.73
C SER A 103 -19.58 13.74 -24.52
N ASP A 104 -18.40 13.24 -24.92
CA ASP A 104 -18.26 11.96 -25.62
C ASP A 104 -18.29 10.74 -24.68
N LEU A 105 -18.36 10.95 -23.35
CA LEU A 105 -18.35 9.91 -22.32
C LEU A 105 -19.76 9.65 -21.74
N ASP A 106 -20.75 9.56 -22.62
CA ASP A 106 -22.15 9.29 -22.28
C ASP A 106 -22.40 7.86 -21.77
N ASN A 107 -21.52 6.92 -22.11
CA ASN A 107 -21.55 5.55 -21.62
C ASN A 107 -20.68 5.40 -20.36
N ASP A 108 -21.17 4.67 -19.35
CA ASP A 108 -20.44 4.47 -18.09
C ASP A 108 -19.16 3.66 -18.29
N ASP A 109 -19.16 2.67 -19.18
CA ASP A 109 -17.95 1.88 -19.42
C ASP A 109 -16.86 2.68 -20.12
N ASP A 110 -17.23 3.56 -21.06
CA ASP A 110 -16.29 4.45 -21.73
C ASP A 110 -15.77 5.53 -20.78
N ALA A 111 -16.65 6.11 -19.94
CA ALA A 111 -16.26 7.04 -18.89
C ALA A 111 -15.30 6.41 -17.88
N PHE A 112 -15.57 5.16 -17.47
CA PHE A 112 -14.72 4.41 -16.54
C PHE A 112 -13.35 4.12 -17.17
N ALA A 113 -13.32 3.67 -18.43
CA ALA A 113 -12.08 3.44 -19.17
C ALA A 113 -11.27 4.72 -19.37
N ALA A 114 -11.92 5.83 -19.70
CA ALA A 114 -11.28 7.13 -19.84
C ALA A 114 -10.65 7.59 -18.51
N SER A 115 -11.40 7.47 -17.40
CA SER A 115 -10.90 7.78 -16.05
C SER A 115 -9.60 7.06 -15.74
N VAL A 116 -9.54 5.75 -16.05
CA VAL A 116 -8.34 4.95 -15.82
C VAL A 116 -7.20 5.35 -16.75
N LEU A 117 -7.46 5.47 -18.05
CA LEU A 117 -6.43 5.78 -19.05
C LEU A 117 -5.73 7.12 -18.79
N GLU A 118 -6.50 8.18 -18.51
CA GLU A 118 -5.97 9.52 -18.32
C GLU A 118 -5.12 9.62 -17.04
N ASN A 119 -5.49 8.90 -15.98
CA ASN A 119 -4.70 8.85 -14.75
C ASN A 119 -3.47 7.93 -14.89
N CYS A 120 -3.56 6.83 -15.63
CA CYS A 120 -2.42 5.99 -15.97
C CYS A 120 -1.34 6.78 -16.73
N GLN A 121 -1.75 7.58 -17.71
CA GLN A 121 -0.83 8.46 -18.46
C GLN A 121 -0.12 9.48 -17.57
N ARG A 122 -0.83 10.03 -16.58
CA ARG A 122 -0.29 10.98 -15.61
C ARG A 122 0.49 10.33 -14.46
N ARG A 123 0.55 9.00 -14.43
CA ARG A 123 1.16 8.20 -13.33
C ARG A 123 0.61 8.57 -11.95
N THR A 124 -0.66 8.93 -11.87
CA THR A 124 -1.29 9.43 -10.64
C THR A 124 -1.90 8.35 -9.74
N TYR A 125 -2.03 7.11 -10.23
CA TYR A 125 -2.53 6.01 -9.41
C TYR A 125 -1.44 5.37 -8.56
N SER A 126 -1.72 5.27 -7.26
CA SER A 126 -0.97 4.43 -6.33
C SER A 126 -1.16 2.94 -6.68
N ASP A 127 -0.32 2.07 -6.11
CA ASP A 127 -0.49 0.62 -6.29
C ASP A 127 -1.80 0.10 -5.64
N LEU A 128 -2.29 0.74 -4.57
CA LEU A 128 -3.60 0.44 -3.99
C LEU A 128 -4.75 0.82 -4.94
N ASP A 129 -4.67 1.99 -5.59
CA ASP A 129 -5.65 2.39 -6.62
C ASP A 129 -5.70 1.36 -7.75
N ARG A 130 -4.54 0.95 -8.26
CA ARG A 130 -4.44 -0.07 -9.31
C ARG A 130 -5.08 -1.38 -8.88
N ALA A 131 -4.97 -1.74 -7.61
CA ALA A 131 -5.59 -2.94 -7.07
C ALA A 131 -7.12 -2.84 -7.02
N LEU A 132 -7.65 -1.69 -6.57
CA LEU A 132 -9.09 -1.40 -6.56
C LEU A 132 -9.67 -1.37 -7.98
N ILE A 133 -8.97 -0.72 -8.93
CA ILE A 133 -9.35 -0.69 -10.35
C ILE A 133 -9.38 -2.11 -10.91
N THR A 134 -8.32 -2.90 -10.66
CA THR A 134 -8.26 -4.29 -11.11
C THR A 134 -9.47 -5.08 -10.63
N LYS A 135 -9.80 -5.00 -9.33
CA LYS A 135 -10.96 -5.67 -8.76
C LYS A 135 -12.26 -5.25 -9.45
N ALA A 136 -12.48 -3.94 -9.61
CA ALA A 136 -13.69 -3.42 -10.25
C ALA A 136 -13.83 -3.87 -11.72
N TYR A 137 -12.73 -3.98 -12.46
CA TYR A 137 -12.74 -4.48 -13.84
C TYR A 137 -12.99 -5.99 -13.91
N GLU A 138 -12.42 -6.77 -13.00
CA GLU A 138 -12.68 -8.21 -12.90
C GLU A 138 -14.16 -8.49 -12.58
N GLU A 139 -14.77 -7.71 -11.69
CA GLU A 139 -16.20 -7.79 -11.38
C GLU A 139 -17.09 -7.46 -12.58
N LYS A 140 -16.59 -6.68 -13.54
CA LYS A 140 -17.23 -6.42 -14.85
C LYS A 140 -16.91 -7.48 -15.92
N GLY A 141 -16.26 -8.58 -15.55
CA GLY A 141 -15.96 -9.71 -16.45
C GLY A 141 -14.77 -9.47 -17.40
N ARG A 142 -13.92 -8.48 -17.12
CA ARG A 142 -12.75 -8.17 -17.95
C ARG A 142 -11.60 -9.13 -17.68
N THR A 143 -10.84 -9.46 -18.73
CA THR A 143 -9.73 -10.43 -18.61
C THR A 143 -8.50 -9.79 -17.98
N THR A 144 -7.60 -10.63 -17.45
CA THR A 144 -6.33 -10.14 -16.88
C THR A 144 -5.49 -9.40 -17.93
N GLU A 145 -5.53 -9.83 -19.19
CA GLU A 145 -4.84 -9.22 -20.32
C GLU A 145 -5.39 -7.84 -20.64
N GLU A 146 -6.72 -7.68 -20.66
CA GLU A 146 -7.38 -6.39 -20.88
C GLU A 146 -7.02 -5.38 -19.78
N ILE A 147 -7.08 -5.82 -18.51
CA ILE A 147 -6.77 -4.97 -17.36
C ILE A 147 -5.28 -4.59 -17.36
N ALA A 148 -4.39 -5.53 -17.66
CA ALA A 148 -2.96 -5.27 -17.78
C ALA A 148 -2.69 -4.21 -18.85
N LYS A 149 -3.31 -4.35 -20.03
CA LYS A 149 -3.19 -3.37 -21.11
C LYS A 149 -3.71 -1.99 -20.68
N LEU A 150 -4.86 -1.92 -20.03
CA LEU A 150 -5.46 -0.68 -19.54
C LEU A 150 -4.58 0.05 -18.52
N LEU A 151 -3.99 -0.71 -17.58
CA LEU A 151 -3.12 -0.16 -16.53
C LEU A 151 -1.67 0.07 -16.98
N GLY A 152 -1.32 -0.30 -18.22
CA GLY A 152 0.06 -0.24 -18.71
C GLY A 152 1.01 -1.21 -17.98
N LEU A 153 0.48 -2.33 -17.50
CA LEU A 153 1.21 -3.36 -16.75
C LEU A 153 1.34 -4.64 -17.58
N ARG A 154 2.23 -5.54 -17.16
CA ARG A 154 2.30 -6.91 -17.69
C ARG A 154 1.27 -7.80 -16.98
N PRO A 155 0.65 -8.80 -17.65
CA PRO A 155 -0.32 -9.70 -17.02
C PRO A 155 0.17 -10.33 -15.71
N ARG A 156 1.45 -10.73 -15.66
CA ARG A 156 2.09 -11.28 -14.45
C ARG A 156 2.11 -10.32 -13.25
N GLN A 157 2.07 -9.01 -13.48
CA GLN A 157 2.06 -7.99 -12.43
C GLN A 157 0.67 -7.84 -11.81
N ILE A 158 -0.40 -8.15 -12.56
CA ILE A 158 -1.78 -8.06 -12.06
C ILE A 158 -1.98 -8.92 -10.81
N ARG A 159 -1.40 -10.12 -10.77
CA ARG A 159 -1.44 -10.98 -9.57
C ARG A 159 -0.88 -10.28 -8.33
N ASN A 160 0.23 -9.55 -8.47
CA ASN A 160 0.86 -8.83 -7.36
C ASN A 160 0.05 -7.60 -6.95
N ILE A 161 -0.55 -6.92 -7.92
CA ILE A 161 -1.46 -5.80 -7.66
C ILE A 161 -2.69 -6.28 -6.90
N LYS A 162 -3.34 -7.37 -7.35
CA LYS A 162 -4.47 -8.00 -6.65
C LYS A 162 -4.11 -8.41 -5.22
N ALA A 163 -2.91 -8.92 -5.04
CA ALA A 163 -2.41 -9.36 -3.73
C ALA A 163 -2.37 -8.23 -2.68
N ILE A 164 -2.37 -6.96 -3.09
CA ILE A 164 -2.40 -5.81 -2.17
C ILE A 164 -3.71 -5.75 -1.40
N LEU A 165 -4.85 -6.04 -2.05
CA LEU A 165 -6.17 -6.00 -1.39
C LEU A 165 -6.36 -7.11 -0.35
N THR A 166 -5.49 -8.13 -0.35
CA THR A 166 -5.52 -9.20 0.64
C THR A 166 -4.59 -8.95 1.82
N LEU A 167 -3.86 -7.83 1.83
CA LEU A 167 -2.96 -7.49 2.93
C LEU A 167 -3.76 -6.95 4.11
N PRO A 168 -3.26 -7.07 5.36
CA PRO A 168 -3.85 -6.37 6.50
C PRO A 168 -3.92 -4.86 6.28
N VAL A 169 -4.91 -4.20 6.89
CA VAL A 169 -5.19 -2.77 6.70
C VAL A 169 -3.94 -1.91 6.96
N VAL A 170 -3.21 -2.17 8.05
CA VAL A 170 -1.97 -1.45 8.37
C VAL A 170 -0.93 -1.46 7.23
N VAL A 171 -0.84 -2.57 6.50
CA VAL A 171 0.09 -2.70 5.37
C VAL A 171 -0.45 -1.95 4.14
N GLN A 172 -1.76 -2.05 3.86
CA GLN A 172 -2.38 -1.31 2.77
C GLN A 172 -2.24 0.20 2.97
N GLU A 173 -2.44 0.68 4.20
CA GLU A 173 -2.27 2.07 4.56
C GLU A 173 -0.83 2.55 4.42
N ALA A 174 0.14 1.71 4.79
CA ALA A 174 1.55 2.03 4.60
C ALA A 174 1.95 2.06 3.11
N ILE A 175 1.34 1.23 2.26
CA ILE A 175 1.55 1.26 0.80
C ILE A 175 0.95 2.53 0.17
N ASP A 176 -0.21 2.96 0.66
CA ASP A 176 -0.94 4.11 0.14
C ASP A 176 -0.35 5.46 0.57
N ASP A 177 0.43 5.46 1.65
CA ASP A 177 1.05 6.67 2.19
C ASP A 177 2.32 7.02 1.42
N GLU A 178 2.17 7.89 0.42
CA GLU A 178 3.27 8.40 -0.42
C GLU A 178 4.38 9.13 0.38
N THR A 179 4.15 9.47 1.65
CA THR A 179 5.16 10.11 2.51
C THR A 179 6.08 9.12 3.23
N LYS A 180 5.68 7.84 3.29
CA LYS A 180 6.45 6.79 3.95
C LYS A 180 7.40 6.12 2.97
N PRO A 181 8.62 5.73 3.39
CA PRO A 181 9.53 4.90 2.61
C PRO A 181 9.05 3.42 2.60
N PHE A 182 7.78 3.20 2.28
CA PHE A 182 7.13 1.90 2.24
C PHE A 182 6.43 1.73 0.89
N SER A 183 6.65 0.61 0.22
CA SER A 183 6.13 0.38 -1.12
C SER A 183 5.38 -0.94 -1.19
N ALA A 184 4.60 -1.15 -2.26
CA ALA A 184 3.91 -2.42 -2.49
C ALA A 184 4.85 -3.64 -2.44
N THR A 185 6.12 -3.46 -2.84
CA THR A 185 7.11 -4.54 -2.78
C THR A 185 7.44 -4.95 -1.34
N HIS A 186 7.46 -3.99 -0.40
CA HIS A 186 7.63 -4.28 1.03
C HIS A 186 6.44 -5.07 1.56
N GLY A 187 5.21 -4.60 1.31
CA GLY A 187 4.00 -5.31 1.74
C GLY A 187 3.88 -6.73 1.17
N LEU A 188 4.21 -6.92 -0.11
CA LEU A 188 4.23 -8.25 -0.73
C LEU A 188 5.31 -9.17 -0.16
N LEU A 189 6.48 -8.63 0.21
CA LEU A 189 7.50 -9.40 0.91
C LEU A 189 7.02 -9.83 2.29
N ILE A 190 6.41 -8.93 3.06
CA ILE A 190 5.85 -9.25 4.39
C ILE A 190 4.80 -10.36 4.26
N ARG A 191 3.90 -10.27 3.26
CA ARG A 191 2.92 -11.33 2.95
C ARG A 191 3.57 -12.67 2.59
N GLN A 192 4.66 -12.64 1.84
CA GLN A 192 5.40 -13.85 1.53
C GLN A 192 6.01 -14.45 2.81
N MET A 193 6.51 -13.62 3.71
CA MET A 193 7.11 -14.06 4.97
C MET A 193 6.10 -14.58 5.96
N SER A 194 4.87 -14.06 5.99
CA SER A 194 3.82 -14.59 6.87
C SER A 194 3.40 -16.02 6.53
N SER A 195 3.60 -16.45 5.27
CA SER A 195 3.46 -17.86 4.90
C SER A 195 4.51 -18.76 5.54
N ARG A 196 5.71 -18.22 5.86
CA ARG A 196 6.80 -18.92 6.52
C ARG A 196 6.76 -18.80 8.05
N TYR A 197 6.28 -17.66 8.53
CA TYR A 197 6.19 -17.32 9.95
C TYR A 197 4.74 -16.94 10.26
N PRO A 198 3.90 -17.90 10.68
CA PRO A 198 2.47 -17.64 10.94
C PRO A 198 2.23 -16.56 11.99
N ASP A 199 3.11 -16.45 12.98
CA ASP A 199 3.06 -15.44 14.06
C ASP A 199 3.75 -14.12 13.69
N LEU A 200 3.92 -13.84 12.38
CA LEU A 200 4.54 -12.59 11.93
C LEU A 200 3.64 -11.40 12.25
N ASP A 201 4.17 -10.46 13.02
CA ASP A 201 3.51 -9.21 13.36
C ASP A 201 3.65 -8.18 12.23
N TYR A 202 2.55 -7.92 11.52
CA TYR A 202 2.52 -6.96 10.41
C TYR A 202 2.76 -5.52 10.87
N GLU A 203 2.24 -5.11 12.03
CA GLU A 203 2.37 -3.74 12.53
C GLU A 203 3.83 -3.45 12.88
N LEU A 204 4.47 -4.37 13.60
CA LEU A 204 5.90 -4.29 13.91
C LEU A 204 6.75 -4.14 12.65
N TRP A 205 6.53 -4.99 11.65
CA TRP A 205 7.36 -4.97 10.43
C TRP A 205 7.08 -3.77 9.54
N VAL A 206 5.85 -3.25 9.53
CA VAL A 206 5.54 -1.97 8.86
C VAL A 206 6.28 -0.83 9.57
N SER A 207 6.14 -0.69 10.89
CA SER A 207 6.80 0.38 11.68
C SER A 207 8.31 0.32 11.48
N ARG A 208 8.94 -0.83 11.71
CA ARG A 208 10.39 -0.98 11.56
C ARG A 208 10.89 -0.70 10.15
N THR A 209 10.11 -1.06 9.12
CA THR A 209 10.50 -0.77 7.74
C THR A 209 10.52 0.74 7.48
N VAL A 210 9.53 1.45 8.02
CA VAL A 210 9.42 2.90 7.90
C VAL A 210 10.50 3.61 8.72
N ASP A 211 10.65 3.25 9.99
CA ASP A 211 11.54 3.93 10.93
C ASP A 211 13.03 3.67 10.63
N GLU A 212 13.38 2.44 10.22
CA GLU A 212 14.76 2.07 9.87
C GLU A 212 15.05 2.16 8.36
N GLU A 213 14.09 2.66 7.55
CA GLU A 213 14.15 2.74 6.09
C GLU A 213 14.68 1.45 5.43
N LEU A 214 14.10 0.31 5.82
CA LEU A 214 14.63 -0.99 5.42
C LEU A 214 14.41 -1.25 3.94
N SER A 215 15.49 -1.41 3.18
CA SER A 215 15.39 -1.96 1.82
C SER A 215 14.80 -3.37 1.84
N ILE A 216 14.20 -3.82 0.74
CA ILE A 216 13.64 -5.18 0.57
C ILE A 216 14.60 -6.28 1.07
N SER A 217 15.89 -6.14 0.76
CA SER A 217 16.91 -7.11 1.19
C SER A 217 17.18 -7.04 2.69
N LYS A 218 17.21 -5.84 3.28
CA LYS A 218 17.39 -5.66 4.72
C LYS A 218 16.16 -6.15 5.49
N LEU A 219 14.95 -5.80 5.03
CA LEU A 219 13.68 -6.27 5.60
C LEU A 219 13.63 -7.80 5.63
N LYS A 220 13.90 -8.46 4.50
CA LYS A 220 13.96 -9.92 4.43
C LYS A 220 14.94 -10.52 5.42
N ARG A 221 16.14 -9.95 5.55
CA ARG A 221 17.16 -10.42 6.52
C ARG A 221 16.71 -10.18 7.96
N ALA A 222 16.12 -9.02 8.25
CA ALA A 222 15.65 -8.65 9.57
C ALA A 222 14.53 -9.61 10.03
N ILE A 223 13.53 -9.87 9.18
CA ILE A 223 12.47 -10.85 9.45
C ILE A 223 13.07 -12.24 9.73
N ASN A 224 13.93 -12.73 8.83
CA ASN A 224 14.56 -14.03 9.01
C ASN A 224 15.42 -14.12 10.27
N LYS A 225 16.10 -13.03 10.67
CA LYS A 225 16.91 -12.97 11.89
C LYS A 225 16.03 -12.96 13.14
N HIS A 226 14.96 -12.17 13.13
CA HIS A 226 14.01 -12.06 14.24
C HIS A 226 13.28 -13.38 14.52
N HIS A 227 12.92 -14.11 13.46
CA HIS A 227 12.29 -15.43 13.59
C HIS A 227 13.28 -16.61 13.50
N LYS A 228 14.59 -16.34 13.40
CA LYS A 228 15.59 -17.38 13.59
C LYS A 228 15.59 -17.69 15.08
N ARG A 229 14.95 -18.81 15.46
CA ARG A 229 15.26 -19.45 16.73
C ARG A 229 16.77 -19.69 16.72
N GLU A 230 17.50 -19.15 17.70
CA GLU A 230 18.81 -19.69 18.05
C GLU A 230 18.53 -21.10 18.56
N LEU A 231 18.49 -22.07 17.65
CA LEU A 231 18.68 -23.45 18.03
C LEU A 231 20.10 -23.53 18.61
N PRO A 232 20.30 -24.10 19.81
CA PRO A 232 21.64 -24.36 20.30
C PRO A 232 22.38 -25.19 19.24
N SER A 233 23.41 -24.61 18.63
CA SER A 233 24.29 -25.33 17.70
C SER A 233 25.27 -26.17 18.51
N PHE A 234 25.36 -27.45 18.18
CA PHE A 234 26.32 -28.41 18.74
C PHE A 234 27.74 -28.26 18.15
N ASP A 235 28.00 -27.26 17.31
CA ASP A 235 29.22 -27.16 16.49
C ASP A 235 30.42 -26.56 17.24
N SER A 236 30.79 -27.19 18.36
CA SER A 236 32.14 -27.07 18.90
C SER A 236 32.55 -28.39 19.57
N ILE A 237 32.61 -29.46 18.78
CA ILE A 237 33.26 -30.71 19.19
C ILE A 237 34.78 -30.45 19.17
N PHE A 238 35.41 -30.37 20.35
CA PHE A 238 36.86 -30.35 20.48
C PHE A 238 37.30 -31.34 21.55
N VAL A 239 38.45 -31.95 21.36
CA VAL A 239 39.09 -32.86 22.32
C VAL A 239 40.09 -32.04 23.14
N PRO A 240 39.87 -31.79 24.44
CA PRO A 240 40.86 -31.11 25.28
C PRO A 240 42.17 -31.91 25.30
N ASP A 241 43.30 -31.19 25.32
CA ASP A 241 44.66 -31.74 25.18
C ASP A 241 45.06 -32.79 26.25
N ASN A 242 44.23 -33.03 27.28
CA ASN A 242 44.50 -33.92 28.42
C ASN A 242 43.45 -35.04 28.60
N THR A 243 42.81 -35.50 27.52
CA THR A 243 41.89 -36.65 27.59
C THR A 243 42.66 -37.96 27.34
N ASP A 244 42.51 -38.95 28.21
CA ASP A 244 43.17 -40.26 28.07
C ASP A 244 42.77 -40.91 26.73
N PRO A 245 43.70 -41.56 25.97
CA PRO A 245 43.43 -42.04 24.60
C PRO A 245 42.30 -43.07 24.46
N GLY A 246 41.83 -43.63 25.58
CA GLY A 246 40.73 -44.61 25.63
C GLY A 246 39.38 -44.05 26.06
N THR A 247 39.29 -42.78 26.47
CA THR A 247 38.06 -42.23 27.06
C THR A 247 37.30 -41.36 26.04
N LYS A 248 36.09 -41.81 25.65
CA LYS A 248 35.17 -41.00 24.86
C LYS A 248 34.36 -40.10 25.80
N CYS A 249 34.70 -38.82 25.88
CA CYS A 249 33.98 -37.84 26.69
C CYS A 249 32.98 -37.05 25.83
N PHE A 250 31.79 -36.76 26.37
CA PHE A 250 30.82 -35.83 25.81
C PHE A 250 30.63 -34.68 26.81
N HIS A 251 30.97 -33.45 26.42
CA HIS A 251 30.69 -32.26 27.22
C HIS A 251 29.53 -31.48 26.62
N LEU A 252 28.38 -31.48 27.30
CA LEU A 252 27.23 -30.66 26.94
C LEU A 252 27.41 -29.27 27.55
N ARG A 253 27.16 -28.21 26.76
CA ARG A 253 27.09 -26.84 27.29
C ARG A 253 25.88 -26.73 28.22
N SER A 254 26.04 -26.10 29.38
CA SER A 254 24.93 -25.87 30.31
C SER A 254 23.89 -24.95 29.66
N VAL A 255 22.68 -25.47 29.44
CA VAL A 255 21.52 -24.68 29.01
C VAL A 255 20.53 -24.67 30.19
N VAL A 256 20.07 -23.47 30.57
CA VAL A 256 19.00 -23.30 31.55
C VAL A 256 17.68 -23.23 30.79
N LEU A 257 16.77 -24.16 31.07
CA LEU A 257 15.44 -24.21 30.47
C LEU A 257 14.41 -23.86 31.55
N ASN A 258 13.59 -22.84 31.31
CA ASN A 258 12.45 -22.55 32.17
C ASN A 258 11.25 -23.40 31.75
N LEU A 259 11.03 -24.52 32.43
CA LEU A 259 9.97 -25.46 32.08
C LEU A 259 8.57 -24.85 32.22
N GLU A 260 8.38 -23.87 33.12
CA GLU A 260 7.08 -23.26 33.40
C GLU A 260 6.57 -22.42 32.23
N GLU A 261 7.48 -21.76 31.50
CA GLU A 261 7.18 -20.90 30.35
C GLU A 261 7.06 -21.68 29.03
N MET A 262 7.42 -22.97 29.01
CA MET A 262 7.33 -23.81 27.82
C MET A 262 5.91 -24.32 27.58
N SER A 263 5.46 -24.24 26.32
CA SER A 263 4.21 -24.86 25.87
C SER A 263 4.25 -26.39 25.93
N LEU A 264 3.08 -27.03 25.90
CA LEU A 264 2.96 -28.50 25.91
C LEU A 264 3.72 -29.15 24.74
N LEU A 265 3.67 -28.53 23.55
CA LEU A 265 4.37 -29.00 22.35
C LEU A 265 5.89 -28.92 22.51
N GLU A 266 6.40 -27.85 23.13
CA GLU A 266 7.84 -27.66 23.38
C GLU A 266 8.36 -28.66 24.42
N ARG A 267 7.58 -28.94 25.47
CA ARG A 267 7.93 -29.98 26.47
C ARG A 267 7.95 -31.37 25.84
N GLN A 268 7.02 -31.68 24.93
CA GLN A 268 7.00 -32.94 24.19
C GLN A 268 8.19 -33.09 23.24
N ALA A 269 8.57 -32.01 22.54
CA ALA A 269 9.75 -32.00 21.67
C ALA A 269 11.04 -32.22 22.46
N LEU A 270 11.23 -31.48 23.58
CA LEU A 270 12.38 -31.64 24.47
C LEU A 270 12.49 -33.07 25.02
N SER A 271 11.37 -33.64 25.48
CA SER A 271 11.32 -35.03 25.96
C SER A 271 11.76 -36.03 24.89
N ARG A 272 11.30 -35.85 23.65
CA ARG A 272 11.69 -36.71 22.52
C ARG A 272 13.18 -36.63 22.21
N GLU A 273 13.75 -35.44 22.20
CA GLU A 273 15.18 -35.23 21.91
C GLU A 273 16.07 -35.80 23.01
N LEU A 274 15.71 -35.61 24.29
CA LEU A 274 16.43 -36.20 25.41
C LEU A 274 16.41 -37.74 25.37
N SER A 275 15.27 -38.34 25.02
CA SER A 275 15.16 -39.79 24.84
C SER A 275 16.05 -40.30 23.70
N LEU A 276 16.06 -39.62 22.56
CA LEU A 276 16.94 -39.99 21.43
C LEU A 276 18.43 -39.90 21.80
N LEU A 277 18.80 -38.89 22.58
CA LEU A 277 20.16 -38.73 23.08
C LEU A 277 20.53 -39.87 24.03
N LEU A 278 19.64 -40.23 24.96
CA LEU A 278 19.85 -41.35 25.89
C LEU A 278 19.95 -42.70 25.14
N ASP A 279 19.11 -42.94 24.13
CA ASP A 279 19.17 -44.14 23.29
C ASP A 279 20.48 -44.20 22.50
N SER A 280 20.92 -43.07 21.94
CA SER A 280 22.20 -42.98 21.24
C SER A 280 23.39 -43.21 22.16
N LEU A 281 23.34 -42.77 23.42
CA LEU A 281 24.39 -43.02 24.41
C LEU A 281 24.38 -44.49 24.87
N SER A 282 23.20 -45.10 24.98
CA SER A 282 23.04 -46.51 25.40
C SER A 282 23.55 -47.50 24.36
N SER A 283 23.56 -47.12 23.08
CA SER A 283 24.10 -47.94 21.97
C SER A 283 25.62 -47.83 21.78
N LEU A 284 26.29 -46.97 22.56
CA LEU A 284 27.75 -46.79 22.53
C LEU A 284 28.49 -47.67 23.56
N GLY A 285 27.77 -48.46 24.36
CA GLY A 285 28.28 -49.41 25.36
C GLY A 285 28.29 -50.86 24.91
#